data_AF-A0AA88S4Q8-F1
#
_entry.id   AF-A0AA88S4Q8-F1
#
_cell.length_a   1.000
_cell.length_b   1.000
_cell.length_c   1.000
_cell.angle_alpha   90.00
_cell.angle_beta   90.00
_cell.angle_gamma   90.00
#
_symmetry.space_group_name_H-M   'P 1'
#
loop_
_entity.id
_entity.type
_entity.pdbx_description
1 polymer ?
#
loop_
_entity_poly.entity_id
_entity_poly.type
_entity_poly.pdbx_seq_one_letter_code
_entity_poly.pdbx_strand_id
1 'polypeptide(L)'
;MGQCDAAAATVQATEANDLPVVDLSPLNSADASAIAGVVAQIGKACEEWGCFQVINHGVPLELQAKYEFVMKQFFAQPVEAKRKLRKDIDIENPYAYGYEEFQGNVDDWKEVFDFPLEKDPTVQALPEAESEKTRDLIHSWPEYPSNFR
;
A
#
# COMPACT_ATOMS: atom_id res chain seq x y z
N MET A 1 29.11 39.05 7.67
CA MET A 1 28.13 38.38 8.54
C MET A 1 26.75 38.75 8.02
N GLY A 2 26.20 37.93 7.12
CA GLY A 2 24.86 38.12 6.56
C GLY A 2 24.09 36.83 6.77
N GLN A 3 23.03 36.92 7.57
CA GLN A 3 22.19 35.80 7.99
C GLN A 3 21.52 35.13 6.79
N CYS A 4 21.61 33.81 6.75
CA CYS A 4 20.81 32.95 5.88
C CYS A 4 19.49 32.70 6.63
N ASP A 5 18.40 33.30 6.16
CA ASP A 5 17.06 33.00 6.67
C ASP A 5 16.58 31.67 6.08
N ALA A 6 16.72 30.60 6.87
CA ALA A 6 16.07 29.33 6.57
C ALA A 6 14.58 29.47 6.88
N ALA A 7 13.75 29.45 5.84
CA ALA A 7 12.30 29.37 6.00
C ALA A 7 11.95 28.04 6.71
N ALA A 8 11.57 28.13 7.98
CA ALA A 8 11.05 27.00 8.73
C ALA A 8 9.67 26.62 8.17
N ALA A 9 9.60 25.47 7.50
CA ALA A 9 8.33 24.89 7.09
C ALA A 9 7.51 24.54 8.34
N THR A 10 6.29 25.06 8.40
CA THR A 10 5.41 24.94 9.56
C THR A 10 4.63 23.64 9.50
N VAL A 11 4.73 22.83 10.56
CA VAL A 11 3.83 21.69 10.80
C VAL A 11 2.54 22.25 11.41
N GLN A 12 1.41 22.07 10.73
CA GLN A 12 0.10 22.40 11.30
C GLN A 12 -0.53 21.12 11.87
N ALA A 13 -0.78 21.12 13.18
CA ALA A 13 -1.56 20.09 13.86
C ALA A 13 -3.06 20.42 13.73
N THR A 14 -3.85 19.47 13.27
CA THR A 14 -5.31 19.50 13.34
C THR A 14 -5.76 18.45 14.34
N GLU A 15 -6.57 18.88 15.31
CA GLU A 15 -7.12 18.09 16.42
C GLU A 15 -7.60 16.70 15.95
N ALA A 16 -6.98 15.65 16.52
CA ALA A 16 -6.98 14.24 16.11
C ALA A 16 -6.03 13.86 14.95
N ASN A 17 -4.70 13.99 15.17
CA ASN A 17 -3.65 13.18 14.51
C ASN A 17 -2.26 13.64 14.99
N ASP A 18 -1.69 12.99 16.00
CA ASP A 18 -0.29 13.24 16.39
C ASP A 18 0.72 12.67 15.37
N LEU A 19 0.25 11.95 14.35
CA LEU A 19 1.12 11.33 13.37
C LEU A 19 1.73 12.38 12.42
N PRO A 20 3.06 12.36 12.19
CA PRO A 20 3.71 13.32 11.30
C PRO A 20 3.11 13.32 9.91
N VAL A 21 2.94 14.51 9.34
CA VAL A 21 2.53 14.72 7.94
C VAL A 21 3.72 15.28 7.18
N VAL A 22 4.14 14.60 6.11
CA VAL A 22 5.27 15.00 5.26
C VAL A 22 4.78 15.50 3.91
N ASP A 23 5.17 16.73 3.55
CA ASP A 23 4.92 17.29 2.22
C ASP A 23 5.99 16.83 1.23
N LEU A 24 5.59 16.08 0.20
CA LEU A 24 6.49 15.55 -0.82
C LEU A 24 6.71 16.49 -2.01
N SER A 25 6.03 17.64 -2.06
CA SER A 25 6.18 18.60 -3.16
C SER A 25 7.63 19.03 -3.45
N PRO A 26 8.54 19.19 -2.45
CA PRO A 26 9.92 19.59 -2.72
C PRO A 26 10.75 18.53 -3.45
N LEU A 27 10.32 17.25 -3.46
CA LEU A 27 11.02 16.18 -4.17
C LEU A 27 11.03 16.36 -5.69
N ASN A 28 10.11 17.18 -6.22
CA ASN A 28 10.05 17.52 -7.65
C ASN A 28 10.91 18.76 -8.01
N SER A 29 11.59 19.37 -7.02
CA SER A 29 12.43 20.54 -7.25
C SER A 29 13.85 20.15 -7.67
N ALA A 30 14.59 21.09 -8.29
CA ALA A 30 16.03 20.93 -8.52
C ALA A 30 16.88 21.34 -7.31
N ASP A 31 16.25 21.78 -6.21
CA ASP A 31 16.95 22.26 -5.02
C ASP A 31 17.31 21.09 -4.10
N ALA A 32 18.60 20.72 -4.12
CA ALA A 32 19.14 19.66 -3.28
C ALA A 32 18.93 19.91 -1.77
N SER A 33 18.89 21.17 -1.31
CA SER A 33 18.64 21.49 0.10
C SER A 33 17.18 21.23 0.47
N ALA A 34 16.26 21.55 -0.43
CA ALA A 34 14.83 21.30 -0.22
C ALA A 34 14.53 19.79 -0.17
N ILE A 35 15.14 19.02 -1.08
CA ILE A 35 15.08 17.56 -1.07
C ILE A 35 15.67 17.00 0.24
N ALA A 36 16.86 17.45 0.64
CA ALA A 36 17.49 17.01 1.89
C ALA A 36 16.62 17.30 3.13
N GLY A 37 15.90 18.43 3.12
CA GLY A 37 14.94 18.77 4.17
C GLY A 37 13.79 17.77 4.30
N VAL A 38 13.22 17.32 3.17
CA VAL A 38 12.17 16.28 3.17
C VAL A 38 12.72 14.94 3.63
N VAL A 39 13.91 14.54 3.16
CA VAL A 39 14.57 13.29 3.59
C VAL A 39 14.81 13.28 5.10
N ALA A 40 15.28 14.39 5.68
CA ALA A 40 15.48 14.50 7.12
C ALA A 40 14.16 14.39 7.90
N GLN A 41 13.06 14.95 7.39
CA GLN A 41 11.73 14.82 7.99
C GLN A 41 11.23 13.38 7.96
N ILE A 42 11.40 12.68 6.84
CA ILE A 42 11.05 11.25 6.71
C ILE A 42 11.88 10.43 7.71
N GLY A 43 13.20 10.64 7.77
CA GLY A 43 14.08 9.94 8.71
C GLY A 43 13.63 10.12 10.15
N LYS A 44 13.37 11.36 10.56
CA LYS A 44 12.86 11.67 11.90
C LYS A 44 11.52 11.01 12.20
N ALA A 45 10.57 11.03 11.25
CA ALA A 45 9.27 10.39 11.43
C ALA A 45 9.40 8.87 11.56
N CYS A 46 10.27 8.24 10.77
CA CYS A 46 10.59 6.82 10.91
C CYS A 46 11.21 6.50 12.28
N GLU A 47 12.15 7.31 12.76
CA GLU A 47 12.84 7.11 14.04
C GLU A 47 11.91 7.28 15.25
N GLU A 48 11.05 8.30 15.23
CA GLU A 48 10.20 8.65 16.38
C GLU A 48 8.84 7.93 16.38
N TRP A 49 8.26 7.67 15.19
CA TRP A 49 6.89 7.16 15.05
C TRP A 49 6.78 5.82 14.31
N GLY A 50 7.78 5.46 13.51
CA GLY A 50 7.73 4.29 12.62
C GLY A 50 6.75 4.40 11.44
N CYS A 51 5.95 5.47 11.38
CA CYS A 51 5.01 5.75 10.29
C CYS A 51 4.73 7.26 10.18
N PHE A 52 4.19 7.67 9.03
CA PHE A 52 3.81 9.07 8.74
C PHE A 52 2.78 9.12 7.61
N GLN A 53 2.05 10.23 7.53
CA GLN A 53 1.18 10.55 6.39
C GLN A 53 1.96 11.35 5.36
N VAL A 54 1.58 11.24 4.09
CA VAL A 54 2.17 12.03 3.00
C VAL A 54 1.11 12.86 2.30
N ILE A 55 1.48 14.09 1.92
CA ILE A 55 0.68 14.98 1.07
C ILE A 55 1.50 15.41 -0.14
N ASN A 56 0.82 15.89 -1.19
CA ASN A 56 1.46 16.32 -2.44
C ASN A 56 2.34 15.24 -3.09
N HIS A 57 1.96 13.96 -2.91
CA HIS A 57 2.66 12.79 -3.44
C HIS A 57 2.47 12.58 -4.96
N GLY A 58 1.70 13.45 -5.64
CA GLY A 58 1.56 13.45 -7.09
C GLY A 58 0.57 12.43 -7.68
N VAL A 59 -0.09 11.60 -6.85
CA VAL A 59 -1.13 10.68 -7.34
C VAL A 59 -2.41 11.47 -7.64
N PRO A 60 -2.95 11.43 -8.88
CA PRO A 60 -4.13 12.22 -9.24
C PRO A 60 -5.36 11.88 -8.37
N LEU A 61 -6.08 12.91 -7.93
CA LEU A 61 -7.29 12.73 -7.12
C LEU A 61 -8.37 11.92 -7.84
N GLU A 62 -8.49 12.08 -9.16
CA GLU A 62 -9.42 11.30 -9.99
C GLU A 62 -9.10 9.80 -9.96
N LEU A 63 -7.82 9.44 -9.92
CA LEU A 63 -7.39 8.05 -9.82
C LEU A 63 -7.74 7.47 -8.45
N GLN A 64 -7.53 8.24 -7.37
CA GLN A 64 -7.89 7.83 -6.01
C GLN A 64 -9.41 7.60 -5.89
N ALA A 65 -10.22 8.54 -6.41
CA ALA A 65 -11.68 8.42 -6.41
C ALA A 65 -12.16 7.23 -7.25
N LYS A 66 -11.54 6.99 -8.42
CA LYS A 66 -11.84 5.82 -9.26
C LYS A 66 -11.51 4.52 -8.54
N TYR A 67 -10.34 4.44 -7.90
CA TYR A 67 -9.91 3.27 -7.13
C TYR A 67 -10.90 2.97 -6.00
N GLU A 68 -11.23 3.97 -5.18
CA GLU A 68 -12.19 3.81 -4.08
C GLU A 68 -13.57 3.35 -4.58
N PHE A 69 -14.06 3.93 -5.67
CA PHE A 69 -15.33 3.55 -6.27
C PHE A 69 -15.34 2.10 -6.76
N VAL A 70 -14.31 1.69 -7.50
CA VAL A 70 -14.17 0.33 -8.05
C VAL A 70 -14.05 -0.70 -6.93
N MET A 71 -13.24 -0.44 -5.91
CA MET A 71 -13.07 -1.35 -4.77
C MET A 71 -14.37 -1.50 -3.98
N LYS A 72 -15.11 -0.41 -3.74
CA LYS A 72 -16.44 -0.48 -3.12
C LYS A 72 -17.41 -1.35 -3.91
N GLN A 73 -17.43 -1.20 -5.24
CA GLN A 73 -18.26 -2.05 -6.10
C GLN A 73 -17.86 -3.52 -6.04
N PHE A 74 -16.57 -3.81 -6.00
CA PHE A 74 -16.06 -5.17 -5.88
C PHE A 74 -16.49 -5.83 -4.56
N PHE A 75 -16.23 -5.18 -3.42
CA PHE A 75 -16.53 -5.74 -2.09
C PHE A 75 -18.04 -5.77 -1.78
N ALA A 76 -18.87 -4.96 -2.45
CA ALA A 76 -20.32 -5.01 -2.34
C ALA A 76 -20.96 -6.24 -3.04
N GLN A 77 -20.20 -7.02 -3.81
CA GLN A 77 -20.70 -8.25 -4.42
C GLN A 77 -21.03 -9.32 -3.37
N PRO A 78 -21.95 -10.25 -3.70
CA PRO A 78 -22.19 -11.44 -2.88
C PRO A 78 -20.89 -12.20 -2.60
N VAL A 79 -20.78 -12.76 -1.41
CA VAL A 79 -19.60 -13.51 -0.97
C VAL A 79 -19.30 -14.68 -1.92
N GLU A 80 -20.32 -15.30 -2.51
CA GLU A 80 -20.21 -16.39 -3.48
C GLU A 80 -19.51 -15.93 -4.77
N ALA A 81 -19.75 -14.70 -5.21
CA ALA A 81 -19.10 -14.15 -6.40
C ALA A 81 -17.61 -13.87 -6.11
N LYS A 82 -17.31 -13.26 -4.95
CA LYS A 82 -15.93 -12.99 -4.51
C LYS A 82 -15.15 -14.27 -4.23
N ARG A 83 -15.80 -15.31 -3.68
CA ARG A 83 -15.22 -16.64 -3.42
C ARG A 83 -14.75 -17.35 -4.69
N LYS A 84 -15.26 -17.04 -5.88
CA LYS A 84 -14.73 -17.62 -7.13
C LYS A 84 -13.29 -17.22 -7.42
N LEU A 85 -12.82 -16.13 -6.80
CA LEU A 85 -11.42 -15.68 -6.88
C LEU A 85 -10.52 -16.45 -5.92
N ARG A 86 -11.08 -17.21 -4.97
CA ARG A 86 -10.39 -18.30 -4.29
C ARG A 86 -10.40 -19.51 -5.23
N LYS A 87 -9.34 -19.70 -5.98
CA LYS A 87 -9.06 -21.03 -6.54
C LYS A 87 -8.30 -21.82 -5.50
N ASP A 88 -8.66 -23.10 -5.38
CA ASP A 88 -8.19 -24.11 -4.43
C ASP A 88 -6.90 -23.69 -3.73
N ILE A 89 -7.07 -23.15 -2.52
CA ILE A 89 -6.00 -22.79 -1.60
C ILE A 89 -5.36 -24.11 -1.20
N ASP A 90 -4.36 -24.56 -1.96
CA ASP A 90 -3.13 -24.92 -1.29
C ASP A 90 -2.64 -23.64 -0.61
N ILE A 91 -2.16 -23.79 0.62
CA ILE A 91 -1.65 -22.74 1.55
C ILE A 91 -0.52 -21.88 0.91
N GLU A 92 -0.18 -22.13 -0.34
CA GLU A 92 0.98 -21.62 -1.06
C GLU A 92 0.67 -20.53 -2.10
N ASN A 93 -0.59 -20.11 -2.33
CA ASN A 93 -0.90 -18.94 -3.17
C ASN A 93 -1.35 -17.72 -2.34
N PRO A 94 -0.45 -16.74 -2.10
CA PRO A 94 -0.76 -15.57 -1.28
C PRO A 94 -1.63 -14.52 -2.01
N TYR A 95 -1.94 -14.70 -3.30
CA TYR A 95 -2.64 -13.69 -4.12
C TYR A 95 -4.07 -14.12 -4.45
N ALA A 96 -4.95 -14.10 -3.46
CA ALA A 96 -6.35 -14.47 -3.61
C ALA A 96 -7.28 -13.62 -2.73
N TYR A 97 -8.59 -13.76 -2.96
CA TYR A 97 -9.59 -13.21 -2.06
C TYR A 97 -9.62 -14.01 -0.76
N GLY A 98 -9.42 -13.39 0.41
CA GLY A 98 -9.27 -14.07 1.70
C GLY A 98 -10.22 -13.54 2.78
N TYR A 99 -10.57 -14.41 3.73
CA TYR A 99 -10.75 -13.98 5.12
C TYR A 99 -9.45 -14.43 5.77
N GLU A 100 -8.51 -13.52 6.04
CA GLU A 100 -7.25 -13.93 6.67
C GLU A 100 -7.52 -14.35 8.11
N GLU A 101 -7.30 -15.62 8.41
CA GLU A 101 -7.15 -16.10 9.78
C GLU A 101 -5.73 -15.76 10.23
N PHE A 102 -5.59 -14.80 11.14
CA PHE A 102 -4.31 -14.54 11.79
C PHE A 102 -3.97 -15.72 12.71
N GLN A 103 -2.69 -16.08 12.84
CA GLN A 103 -2.20 -17.10 13.79
C GLN A 103 -2.28 -16.65 15.27
N GLY A 104 -3.26 -15.82 15.62
CA GLY A 104 -3.51 -15.30 16.97
C GLY A 104 -4.90 -15.69 17.48
N ASN A 105 -5.11 -15.55 18.80
CA ASN A 105 -6.38 -15.94 19.45
C ASN A 105 -7.57 -14.98 19.17
N VAL A 106 -7.43 -13.99 18.29
CA VAL A 106 -8.46 -12.99 17.99
C VAL A 106 -8.53 -12.74 16.48
N ASP A 107 -9.74 -12.84 15.93
CA ASP A 107 -9.98 -12.65 14.50
C ASP A 107 -9.94 -11.17 14.11
N ASP A 108 -9.32 -10.89 12.96
CA ASP A 108 -9.40 -9.59 12.30
C ASP A 108 -10.65 -9.56 11.39
N TRP A 109 -11.61 -8.67 11.68
CA TRP A 109 -12.87 -8.60 10.96
C TRP A 109 -12.70 -7.85 9.63
N LYS A 110 -12.12 -8.53 8.66
CA LYS A 110 -11.83 -7.99 7.33
C LYS A 110 -12.07 -8.98 6.20
N GLU A 111 -12.26 -8.44 5.01
CA GLU A 111 -12.12 -9.15 3.74
C GLU A 111 -10.86 -8.63 3.04
N VAL A 112 -10.08 -9.51 2.43
CA VAL A 112 -8.82 -9.17 1.77
C VAL A 112 -8.89 -9.59 0.30
N PHE A 113 -8.31 -8.81 -0.59
CA PHE A 113 -8.07 -9.18 -1.98
C PHE A 113 -6.63 -8.80 -2.35
N ASP A 114 -5.77 -9.80 -2.43
CA ASP A 114 -4.37 -9.62 -2.78
C ASP A 114 -4.11 -9.92 -4.25
N PHE A 115 -3.34 -9.03 -4.89
CA PHE A 115 -2.97 -9.16 -6.30
C PHE A 115 -1.50 -8.79 -6.49
N PRO A 116 -0.80 -9.44 -7.43
CA PRO A 116 0.59 -9.13 -7.72
C PRO A 116 0.70 -7.85 -8.55
N LEU A 117 1.78 -7.10 -8.36
CA LEU A 117 2.09 -5.91 -9.16
C LEU A 117 2.54 -6.28 -10.58
N GLU A 118 3.29 -7.38 -10.70
CA GLU A 118 3.77 -7.91 -11.99
C GLU A 118 2.80 -8.94 -12.56
N LYS A 119 2.79 -9.04 -13.89
CA LYS A 119 2.07 -10.11 -14.57
C LYS A 119 2.91 -11.38 -14.43
N ASP A 120 2.38 -12.37 -13.72
CA ASP A 120 2.99 -13.69 -13.48
C ASP A 120 4.29 -13.61 -12.65
N PRO A 121 4.23 -13.17 -11.38
CA PRO A 121 5.44 -13.09 -10.56
C PRO A 121 5.97 -14.51 -10.27
N THR A 122 7.23 -14.74 -10.62
CA THR A 122 7.95 -15.94 -10.17
C THR A 122 8.44 -15.67 -8.74
N VAL A 123 7.75 -16.23 -7.75
CA VAL A 123 8.22 -16.17 -6.37
C VAL A 123 9.06 -17.41 -6.08
N GLN A 124 10.28 -17.21 -5.57
CA GLN A 124 11.07 -18.32 -5.04
C GLN A 124 10.35 -18.88 -3.82
N ALA A 125 10.10 -20.20 -3.82
CA ALA A 125 9.57 -20.87 -2.64
C ALA A 125 10.47 -20.56 -1.43
N LEU A 126 9.86 -20.28 -0.28
CA LEU A 126 10.59 -20.13 0.98
C LEU A 126 11.49 -21.37 1.18
N PRO A 127 12.69 -21.20 1.76
CA PRO A 127 13.67 -22.28 1.89
C PRO A 127 13.23 -23.29 2.96
N GLU A 128 12.22 -24.09 2.66
CA GLU A 128 12.03 -25.39 3.30
C GLU A 128 12.70 -26.44 2.43
N ALA A 129 13.84 -26.91 2.93
CA ALA A 129 14.57 -28.10 2.49
C ALA A 129 14.56 -28.37 0.96
N GLU A 130 15.58 -27.85 0.27
CA GLU A 130 16.08 -28.39 -1.00
C GLU A 130 15.02 -28.70 -2.08
N SER A 131 14.24 -27.71 -2.51
CA SER A 131 13.62 -27.78 -3.83
C SER A 131 13.81 -26.48 -4.61
N GLU A 132 14.56 -26.56 -5.71
CA GLU A 132 14.62 -25.54 -6.77
C GLU A 132 13.29 -25.52 -7.56
N LYS A 133 12.15 -25.42 -6.88
CA LYS A 133 10.84 -25.37 -7.53
C LYS A 133 10.41 -23.91 -7.63
N THR A 134 10.51 -23.36 -8.84
CA THR A 134 9.74 -22.16 -9.20
C THR A 134 8.26 -22.54 -9.30
N ARG A 135 7.38 -21.64 -8.88
CA ARG A 135 5.93 -21.84 -8.94
C ARG A 135 5.30 -20.68 -9.70
N ASP A 136 4.43 -21.01 -10.64
CA ASP A 136 3.63 -20.03 -11.35
C ASP A 136 2.46 -19.63 -10.46
N LEU A 137 2.44 -18.36 -10.04
CA LEU A 137 1.33 -17.81 -9.28
C LEU A 137 0.24 -17.33 -10.23
N ILE A 138 -0.80 -18.14 -10.40
CA ILE A 138 -1.95 -17.79 -11.23
C ILE A 138 -2.87 -16.86 -10.43
N HIS A 139 -2.75 -15.56 -10.65
CA HIS A 139 -3.69 -14.57 -10.12
C HIS A 139 -4.93 -14.45 -11.02
N SER A 140 -6.12 -14.50 -10.43
CA SER A 140 -7.39 -14.29 -11.15
C SER A 140 -7.94 -12.91 -10.83
N TRP A 141 -8.03 -12.06 -11.86
CA TRP A 141 -8.65 -10.74 -11.74
C TRP A 141 -10.19 -10.84 -11.65
N PRO A 142 -10.86 -9.98 -10.88
CA PRO A 142 -12.31 -9.88 -10.88
C PRO A 142 -12.86 -9.52 -12.25
N GLU A 143 -13.91 -10.21 -12.68
CA GLU A 143 -14.65 -9.87 -13.91
C GLU A 143 -15.60 -8.66 -13.69
N TYR A 144 -15.99 -8.43 -12.43
CA TYR A 144 -16.82 -7.30 -12.02
C TYR A 144 -16.17 -6.55 -10.85
N PRO A 145 -16.21 -5.20 -10.85
CA PRO A 145 -16.73 -4.35 -11.93
C PRO A 145 -15.85 -4.42 -13.19
N SER A 146 -16.42 -4.15 -14.37
CA SER A 146 -15.72 -4.33 -15.66
C SER A 146 -14.50 -3.41 -15.84
N ASN A 147 -14.39 -2.39 -15.00
CA ASN A 147 -13.27 -1.44 -14.94
C ASN A 147 -12.35 -1.69 -13.73
N PHE A 148 -12.31 -2.92 -13.21
CA PHE A 148 -11.49 -3.27 -12.05
C PHE A 148 -9.98 -3.13 -12.33
N ARG A 149 -9.55 -3.44 -13.55
CA ARG A 149 -8.16 -3.30 -14.01
C ARG A 149 -7.92 -1.98 -14.75
#